data_AF-A0A2T2V1D3-F1
#
_entry.id   AF-A0A2T2V1D3-F1
#
_cell.length_a   1.000
_cell.length_b   1.000
_cell.length_c   1.000
_cell.angle_alpha   90.00
_cell.angle_beta   90.00
_cell.angle_gamma   90.00
#
_symmetry.space_group_name_H-M   'P 1'
#
loop_
_entity.id
_entity.type
_entity.pdbx_description
1 polymer ?
#
loop_
_entity_poly.entity_id
_entity_poly.type
_entity_poly.pdbx_seq_one_letter_code
_entity_poly.pdbx_strand_id
1 'polypeptide(L)'
;RTILDQGGAEDLVGNGDMLFLSGSDLKRLQGPFVSVDEVETVVGYVADQPGVTAYTLPSLQDAGHGPDETLGVEDTDDKFEEAARVIVRRQQGSVSLLQRKLAVGYTRAARIVDQLEEAGIVGPFNGTKARDVLVDDEQELDDLLHGEETEEEAPEDG
;
A
#
# COMPACT_ATOMS: atom_id res chain seq x y z
N ARG A 1 47.45 13.17 -17.75
CA ARG A 1 47.44 11.73 -17.41
C ARG A 1 46.08 11.22 -17.81
N THR A 2 45.98 10.56 -18.96
CA THR A 2 44.71 10.19 -19.60
C THR A 2 44.09 9.02 -18.82
N ILE A 3 42.78 9.09 -18.54
CA ILE A 3 42.10 8.16 -17.61
C ILE A 3 41.61 6.90 -18.34
N LEU A 4 41.61 6.88 -19.66
CA LEU A 4 41.32 5.72 -20.51
C LEU A 4 42.49 5.56 -21.49
N ASP A 5 43.12 4.39 -21.53
CA ASP A 5 44.25 4.06 -22.43
C ASP A 5 43.81 3.88 -23.91
N GLN A 6 42.76 4.58 -24.34
CA GLN A 6 42.17 4.56 -25.67
C GLN A 6 41.99 5.99 -26.20
N GLY A 7 42.09 6.17 -27.53
CA GLY A 7 41.79 7.45 -28.19
C GLY A 7 40.30 7.81 -28.14
N GLY A 8 39.96 9.07 -28.37
CA GLY A 8 38.57 9.58 -28.36
C GLY A 8 38.32 10.70 -27.35
N ALA A 9 39.28 11.03 -26.49
CA ALA A 9 39.20 12.20 -25.60
C ALA A 9 39.29 13.52 -26.37
N GLU A 10 39.93 13.51 -27.54
CA GLU A 10 40.02 14.60 -28.51
C GLU A 10 38.66 14.97 -29.14
N ASP A 11 37.72 14.02 -29.15
CA ASP A 11 36.37 14.24 -29.69
C ASP A 11 35.42 14.84 -28.65
N LEU A 12 35.86 14.94 -27.39
CA LEU A 12 35.08 15.56 -26.32
C LEU A 12 35.09 17.07 -26.49
N VAL A 13 33.90 17.63 -26.67
CA VAL A 13 33.72 19.07 -26.91
C VAL A 13 33.64 19.83 -25.58
N GLY A 14 33.60 19.12 -24.45
CA GLY A 14 33.45 19.69 -23.10
C GLY A 14 31.99 19.82 -22.68
N ASN A 15 31.72 20.58 -21.62
CA ASN A 15 30.37 20.90 -21.15
C ASN A 15 29.44 19.68 -20.99
N GLY A 16 29.90 18.66 -20.26
CA GLY A 16 29.08 17.50 -19.90
C GLY A 16 29.19 16.32 -20.87
N ASP A 17 30.01 16.47 -21.92
CA ASP A 17 30.41 15.39 -22.81
C ASP A 17 31.36 14.42 -22.10
N MET A 18 31.08 13.13 -22.17
CA MET A 18 31.80 12.09 -21.45
C MET A 18 31.93 10.82 -22.27
N LEU A 19 32.98 10.04 -22.01
CA LEU A 19 33.15 8.70 -22.58
C LEU A 19 32.74 7.66 -21.54
N PHE A 20 31.90 6.72 -21.94
CA PHE A 20 31.48 5.57 -21.14
C PHE A 20 32.04 4.30 -21.75
N LEU A 21 32.82 3.55 -20.96
CA LEU A 21 33.38 2.27 -21.34
C LEU A 21 32.56 1.14 -20.73
N SER A 22 31.97 0.28 -21.57
CA SER A 22 31.26 -0.93 -21.15
C SER A 22 31.96 -2.16 -21.72
N GLY A 23 32.76 -2.85 -20.91
CA GLY A 23 33.65 -3.90 -21.39
C GLY A 23 34.71 -3.33 -22.33
N SER A 24 34.63 -3.68 -23.61
CA SER A 24 35.49 -3.14 -24.68
C SER A 24 34.81 -2.08 -25.55
N ASP A 25 33.52 -1.81 -25.35
CA ASP A 25 32.77 -0.84 -26.15
C ASP A 25 32.86 0.56 -25.52
N LEU A 26 33.53 1.47 -26.23
CA LEU A 26 33.62 2.89 -25.86
C LEU A 26 32.48 3.66 -26.52
N LYS A 27 31.65 4.35 -25.72
CA LYS A 27 30.54 5.17 -26.19
C LYS A 27 30.71 6.61 -25.72
N ARG A 28 30.57 7.55 -26.64
CA ARG A 28 30.45 8.98 -26.29
C ARG A 28 29.02 9.28 -25.86
N LEU A 29 28.88 9.97 -24.74
CA LEU A 29 27.62 10.43 -24.19
C LEU A 29 27.68 11.95 -24.04
N GLN A 30 26.73 12.63 -24.67
CA GLN A 30 26.58 14.07 -24.52
C GLN A 30 25.58 14.35 -23.40
N GLY A 31 26.08 14.69 -22.22
CA GLY A 31 25.26 15.22 -21.13
C GLY A 31 25.20 16.75 -21.19
N PRO A 32 24.09 17.39 -20.79
CA PRO A 32 24.10 18.83 -20.53
C PRO A 32 24.98 19.11 -19.31
N PHE A 33 25.96 19.99 -19.44
CA PHE A 33 26.58 20.61 -18.26
C PHE A 33 25.62 21.62 -17.66
N VAL A 34 25.37 21.46 -16.36
CA VAL A 34 24.60 22.41 -15.57
C VAL A 34 25.54 22.96 -14.51
N SER A 35 25.75 24.26 -14.53
CA SER A 35 26.55 24.96 -13.54
C SER A 35 25.82 25.05 -12.20
N VAL A 36 26.56 25.29 -11.12
CA VAL A 36 25.96 25.51 -9.79
C VAL A 36 25.01 26.70 -9.81
N ASP A 37 25.39 27.79 -10.48
CA ASP A 37 24.57 29.00 -10.60
C ASP A 37 23.20 28.74 -11.28
N GLU A 38 23.18 27.89 -12.32
CA GLU A 38 21.94 27.48 -12.98
C GLU A 38 21.05 26.63 -12.07
N VAL A 39 21.64 25.71 -11.30
CA VAL A 39 20.91 24.91 -10.31
C VAL A 39 20.30 25.82 -9.25
N GLU A 40 21.07 26.72 -8.67
CA GLU A 40 20.59 27.66 -7.65
C GLU A 40 19.47 28.55 -8.18
N THR A 41 19.59 29.04 -9.42
CA THR A 41 18.56 29.87 -10.07
C THR A 41 17.25 29.10 -10.23
N VAL A 42 17.29 27.85 -10.71
CA VAL A 42 16.09 27.03 -10.93
C VAL A 42 15.47 26.63 -9.59
N VAL A 43 16.28 26.22 -8.62
CA VAL A 43 15.80 25.85 -7.28
C VAL A 43 15.16 27.06 -6.59
N GLY A 44 15.78 28.24 -6.67
CA GLY A 44 15.19 29.48 -6.15
C GLY A 44 13.85 29.81 -6.81
N TYR A 45 13.78 29.73 -8.13
CA TYR A 45 12.54 29.94 -8.86
C TYR A 45 11.42 28.96 -8.47
N VAL A 46 11.74 27.69 -8.21
CA VAL A 46 10.76 26.69 -7.75
C VAL A 46 10.37 26.91 -6.29
N ALA A 47 11.32 27.31 -5.43
CA ALA A 47 11.06 27.59 -4.02
C ALA A 47 10.19 28.83 -3.81
N ASP A 48 10.33 29.85 -4.67
CA ASP A 48 9.55 31.09 -4.63
C ASP A 48 8.13 30.94 -5.18
N GLN A 49 7.83 29.82 -5.86
CA GLN A 49 6.47 29.56 -6.31
C GLN A 49 5.56 29.34 -5.10
N PRO A 50 4.34 29.92 -5.11
CA PRO A 50 3.37 29.65 -4.06
C PRO A 50 3.13 28.15 -3.99
N GLY A 51 3.42 27.56 -2.83
CA GLY A 51 3.22 26.15 -2.59
C GLY A 51 1.78 25.75 -2.91
N VAL A 52 1.61 24.56 -3.47
CA VAL A 52 0.27 23.96 -3.60
C VAL A 52 -0.34 23.94 -2.19
N THR A 53 -1.61 24.34 -2.09
CA THR A 53 -2.37 24.23 -0.84
C THR A 53 -2.11 22.87 -0.23
N ALA A 54 -1.67 22.86 1.03
CA ALA A 54 -1.36 21.63 1.73
C ALA A 54 -2.53 20.66 1.53
N TYR A 55 -2.26 19.52 0.91
CA TYR A 55 -3.27 18.48 0.77
C TYR A 55 -3.57 17.98 2.18
N THR A 56 -4.65 18.49 2.76
CA THR A 56 -5.17 17.99 4.01
C THR A 56 -5.65 16.58 3.72
N LEU A 57 -4.89 15.59 4.20
CA LEU A 57 -5.38 14.22 4.26
C LEU A 57 -6.71 14.26 5.02
N PRO A 58 -7.79 13.65 4.48
CA PRO A 58 -8.99 13.43 5.27
C PRO A 58 -8.54 12.81 6.59
N SER A 59 -8.97 13.39 7.72
CA SER A 59 -8.76 12.69 8.97
C SER A 59 -9.53 11.37 8.86
N LEU A 60 -8.97 10.27 9.36
CA LEU A 60 -9.69 8.99 9.43
C LEU A 60 -11.03 9.11 10.20
N GLN A 61 -11.23 10.22 10.92
CA GLN A 61 -12.45 10.51 11.68
C GLN A 61 -13.48 11.33 10.87
N ASP A 62 -13.05 12.10 9.86
CA ASP A 62 -13.93 12.94 9.02
C ASP A 62 -14.39 12.22 7.75
N ALA A 63 -13.69 11.17 7.31
CA ALA A 63 -14.29 10.15 6.48
C ALA A 63 -15.19 9.34 7.41
N GLY A 64 -16.45 9.74 7.58
CA GLY A 64 -17.34 9.23 8.62
C GLY A 64 -17.35 7.71 8.75
N HIS A 65 -16.51 7.19 9.63
CA HIS A 65 -16.51 5.78 10.03
C HIS A 65 -16.81 5.76 11.52
N GLY A 66 -18.06 6.12 11.82
CA GLY A 66 -18.69 5.66 13.05
C GLY A 66 -18.84 4.14 12.98
N PRO A 67 -18.93 3.45 14.13
CA PRO A 67 -19.10 1.99 14.20
C PRO A 67 -20.48 1.50 13.73
N ASP A 68 -21.10 2.18 12.76
CA ASP A 68 -22.48 1.99 12.32
C ASP A 68 -22.64 2.01 10.78
N GLU A 69 -21.53 1.95 10.02
CA GLU A 69 -21.61 1.63 8.60
C GLU A 69 -21.47 0.12 8.42
N THR A 70 -22.63 -0.54 8.32
CA THR A 70 -22.74 -1.85 7.69
C THR A 70 -22.00 -1.80 6.36
N LEU A 71 -20.89 -2.53 6.25
CA LEU A 71 -20.10 -2.69 5.03
C LEU A 71 -21.05 -2.82 3.84
N GLY A 72 -21.08 -1.81 2.98
CA GLY A 72 -21.83 -1.85 1.74
C GLY A 72 -21.41 -3.10 0.96
N VAL A 73 -22.32 -4.06 0.85
CA VAL A 73 -22.13 -5.39 0.24
C VAL A 73 -21.60 -5.29 -1.22
N GLU A 74 -21.65 -4.11 -1.83
CA GLU A 74 -21.21 -3.85 -3.21
C GLU A 74 -19.69 -3.72 -3.40
N ASP A 75 -18.90 -3.40 -2.37
CA ASP A 75 -17.42 -3.25 -2.46
C ASP A 75 -16.62 -4.42 -1.84
N THR A 76 -17.32 -5.40 -1.26
CA THR A 76 -16.72 -6.54 -0.58
C THR A 76 -16.28 -7.63 -1.57
N ASP A 77 -15.06 -8.16 -1.42
CA ASP A 77 -14.57 -9.25 -2.29
C ASP A 77 -15.43 -10.51 -2.15
N ASP A 78 -15.72 -11.22 -3.24
CA ASP A 78 -16.57 -12.44 -3.22
C ASP A 78 -16.14 -13.50 -2.20
N LYS A 79 -14.86 -13.50 -1.77
CA LYS A 79 -14.30 -14.46 -0.81
C LYS A 79 -14.12 -13.90 0.59
N PHE A 80 -14.66 -12.72 0.86
CA PHE A 80 -14.51 -12.05 2.15
C PHE A 80 -15.04 -12.89 3.32
N GLU A 81 -16.26 -13.38 3.23
CA GLU A 81 -16.89 -14.17 4.28
C GLU A 81 -16.14 -15.49 4.53
N GLU A 82 -15.70 -16.15 3.45
CA GLU A 82 -14.87 -17.35 3.54
C GLU A 82 -13.50 -17.05 4.18
N ALA A 83 -12.91 -15.90 3.86
CA ALA A 83 -11.65 -15.45 4.44
C ALA A 83 -11.76 -15.13 5.92
N ALA A 84 -12.84 -14.45 6.33
CA ALA A 84 -13.13 -14.15 7.73
C ALA A 84 -13.17 -15.44 8.56
N ARG A 85 -13.94 -16.43 8.12
CA ARG A 85 -14.02 -17.74 8.79
C ARG A 85 -12.68 -18.44 8.85
N VAL A 86 -11.87 -18.37 7.80
CA VAL A 86 -10.53 -18.97 7.80
C VAL A 86 -9.61 -18.29 8.81
N ILE A 87 -9.66 -16.96 8.92
CA ILE A 87 -8.81 -16.20 9.84
C ILE A 87 -9.22 -16.45 11.29
N VAL A 88 -10.51 -16.39 11.62
CA VAL A 88 -11.04 -16.66 12.97
C VAL A 88 -10.70 -18.09 13.40
N ARG A 89 -10.97 -19.10 12.56
CA ARG A 89 -10.61 -20.50 12.88
C ARG A 89 -9.13 -20.74 13.12
N ARG A 90 -8.26 -19.96 12.49
CA ARG A 90 -6.80 -20.12 12.57
C ARG A 90 -6.15 -19.15 13.52
N GLN A 91 -6.90 -18.16 14.01
CA GLN A 91 -6.41 -17.06 14.84
C GLN A 91 -5.13 -16.43 14.26
N GLN A 92 -5.10 -16.24 12.93
CA GLN A 92 -3.94 -15.72 12.20
C GLN A 92 -4.33 -14.86 10.99
N GLY A 93 -4.29 -13.52 11.13
CA GLY A 93 -4.62 -12.56 10.08
C GLY A 93 -3.48 -12.30 9.09
N SER A 94 -3.03 -13.30 8.33
CA SER A 94 -1.93 -13.14 7.37
C SER A 94 -2.34 -13.33 5.91
N VAL A 95 -1.79 -12.50 5.02
CA VAL A 95 -2.02 -12.57 3.55
C VAL A 95 -1.67 -13.96 3.01
N SER A 96 -0.53 -14.52 3.44
CA SER A 96 -0.05 -15.83 2.99
C SER A 96 -0.91 -17.01 3.45
N LEU A 97 -1.69 -16.86 4.54
CA LEU A 97 -2.70 -17.84 4.93
C LEU A 97 -3.84 -17.87 3.90
N LEU A 98 -4.40 -16.70 3.57
CA LEU A 98 -5.49 -16.59 2.62
C LEU A 98 -5.08 -17.04 1.21
N GLN A 99 -3.88 -16.69 0.75
CA GLN A 99 -3.38 -17.16 -0.54
C GLN A 99 -3.44 -18.69 -0.69
N ARG A 100 -3.03 -19.43 0.36
CA ARG A 100 -2.99 -20.90 0.34
C ARG A 100 -4.37 -21.53 0.53
N LYS A 101 -5.23 -20.92 1.36
CA LYS A 101 -6.54 -21.50 1.70
C LYS A 101 -7.59 -21.21 0.65
N LEU A 102 -7.60 -20.00 0.10
CA LEU A 102 -8.60 -19.54 -0.85
C LEU A 102 -8.12 -19.57 -2.30
N ALA A 103 -6.88 -20.00 -2.55
CA ALA A 103 -6.24 -20.03 -3.88
C ALA A 103 -6.33 -18.68 -4.60
N VAL A 104 -6.10 -17.58 -3.87
CA VAL A 104 -6.12 -16.20 -4.39
C VAL A 104 -4.71 -15.64 -4.57
N GLY A 105 -4.53 -14.74 -5.54
CA GLY A 105 -3.28 -14.01 -5.74
C GLY A 105 -2.96 -13.07 -4.57
N TYR A 106 -1.68 -12.67 -4.45
CA TYR A 106 -1.20 -11.83 -3.35
C TYR A 106 -1.98 -10.52 -3.20
N THR A 107 -2.17 -9.78 -4.30
CA THR A 107 -2.88 -8.49 -4.29
C THR A 107 -4.34 -8.63 -3.85
N ARG A 108 -5.01 -9.73 -4.24
CA ARG A 108 -6.39 -10.00 -3.82
C ARG A 108 -6.44 -10.37 -2.33
N ALA A 109 -5.54 -11.25 -1.88
CA ALA A 109 -5.44 -11.60 -0.46
C ALA A 109 -5.12 -10.39 0.43
N ALA A 110 -4.24 -9.48 -0.01
CA ALA A 110 -3.93 -8.27 0.73
C ALA A 110 -5.18 -7.39 0.89
N ARG A 111 -5.92 -7.15 -0.21
CA ARG A 111 -7.17 -6.39 -0.18
C ARG A 111 -8.21 -7.02 0.76
N ILE A 112 -8.38 -8.33 0.72
CA ILE A 112 -9.31 -9.03 1.62
C ILE A 112 -8.90 -8.83 3.09
N VAL A 113 -7.59 -8.90 3.40
CA VAL A 113 -7.11 -8.66 4.77
C VAL A 113 -7.37 -7.21 5.21
N ASP A 114 -7.22 -6.24 4.30
CA ASP A 114 -7.51 -4.84 4.60
C ASP A 114 -9.02 -4.60 4.79
N GLN A 115 -9.88 -5.27 4.01
CA GLN A 115 -11.34 -5.26 4.22
C GLN A 115 -11.73 -5.89 5.57
N LEU A 116 -11.03 -6.93 6.01
CA LEU A 116 -11.27 -7.55 7.32
C LEU A 116 -10.81 -6.65 8.48
N GLU A 117 -9.84 -5.76 8.25
CA GLU A 117 -9.44 -4.73 9.22
C GLU A 117 -10.53 -3.68 9.34
N GLU A 118 -11.06 -3.24 8.21
CA GLU A 118 -12.18 -2.29 8.14
C GLU A 118 -13.45 -2.84 8.82
N ALA A 119 -13.70 -4.15 8.67
CA ALA A 119 -14.78 -4.86 9.36
C ALA A 119 -14.56 -5.09 10.87
N GLY A 120 -13.40 -4.70 11.42
CA GLY A 120 -13.06 -4.95 12.83
C GLY A 120 -12.80 -6.43 13.17
N ILE A 121 -12.62 -7.31 12.17
CA ILE A 121 -12.34 -8.74 12.37
C ILE A 121 -10.84 -8.97 12.64
N VAL A 122 -9.96 -8.17 12.02
CA VAL A 122 -8.53 -8.17 12.29
C VAL A 122 -8.03 -6.79 12.74
N GLY A 123 -7.01 -6.80 13.58
CA GLY A 123 -6.37 -5.61 14.10
C GLY A 123 -5.49 -4.86 13.09
N PRO A 124 -4.96 -3.70 13.51
CA PRO A 124 -4.17 -2.84 12.65
C PRO A 124 -2.86 -3.51 12.20
N PHE A 125 -2.29 -2.94 11.13
CA PHE A 125 -1.05 -3.44 10.57
C PHE A 125 0.12 -3.38 11.57
N ASN A 126 0.62 -4.54 11.98
CA ASN A 126 1.72 -4.68 12.95
C ASN A 126 3.10 -4.92 12.28
N GLY A 127 3.33 -4.33 11.11
CA GLY A 127 4.61 -4.46 10.39
C GLY A 127 4.72 -5.77 9.61
N THR A 128 5.83 -6.52 9.76
CA THR A 128 6.08 -7.74 8.97
C THR A 128 5.36 -9.00 9.50
N LYS A 129 4.59 -8.89 10.58
CA LYS A 129 3.91 -10.01 11.24
C LYS A 129 2.45 -10.14 10.77
N ALA A 130 1.85 -11.30 11.08
CA ALA A 130 0.42 -11.49 10.93
C ALA A 130 -0.34 -10.46 11.80
N ARG A 131 -1.48 -9.97 11.30
CA ARG A 131 -2.37 -9.12 12.08
C ARG A 131 -3.02 -9.94 13.19
N ASP A 132 -3.25 -9.29 14.32
CA ASP A 132 -4.00 -9.89 15.43
C ASP A 132 -5.45 -10.08 14.99
N VAL A 133 -6.09 -11.16 15.43
CA VAL A 133 -7.51 -11.41 15.16
C VAL A 133 -8.29 -10.90 16.36
N LEU A 134 -9.33 -10.11 16.12
CA LEU A 134 -10.12 -9.46 17.17
C LEU A 134 -11.37 -10.27 17.55
N VAL A 135 -11.76 -11.21 16.70
CA VAL A 135 -12.92 -12.09 16.87
C VAL A 135 -12.45 -13.48 17.30
N ASP A 136 -12.93 -13.96 18.44
CA ASP A 136 -12.42 -15.17 19.08
C ASP A 136 -13.10 -16.44 18.52
N ASP A 137 -14.37 -16.35 18.14
CA ASP A 137 -15.17 -17.49 17.70
C ASP A 137 -16.06 -17.22 16.47
N GLU A 138 -16.55 -18.31 15.86
CA GLU A 138 -17.38 -18.22 14.66
C GLU A 138 -18.79 -17.68 14.94
N GLN A 139 -19.29 -17.75 16.19
CA GLN A 139 -20.59 -17.21 16.53
C GLN A 139 -20.53 -15.68 16.58
N GLU A 140 -19.51 -15.13 17.25
CA GLU A 140 -19.23 -13.69 17.26
C GLU A 140 -18.99 -13.15 15.84
N LEU A 141 -18.35 -13.94 14.97
CA LEU A 141 -18.19 -13.58 13.56
C LEU A 141 -19.54 -13.54 12.82
N ASP A 142 -20.39 -14.55 12.99
CA ASP A 142 -21.68 -14.60 12.32
C ASP A 142 -22.61 -13.47 12.83
N ASP A 143 -22.57 -13.14 14.12
CA ASP A 143 -23.29 -12.00 14.71
C ASP A 143 -22.84 -10.66 14.09
N LEU A 144 -21.53 -10.49 13.87
CA LEU A 144 -20.94 -9.29 13.25
C LEU A 144 -21.27 -9.17 11.76
N LEU A 145 -21.35 -10.29 11.04
CA LEU A 145 -21.63 -10.31 9.60
C LEU A 145 -23.12 -10.19 9.27
N HIS A 146 -23.99 -10.73 10.12
CA HIS A 146 -25.41 -10.85 9.85
C HIS A 146 -26.29 -9.88 10.66
N GLY A 147 -25.73 -9.19 11.67
CA GLY A 147 -26.39 -8.11 12.39
C GLY A 147 -27.74 -8.50 12.98
N GLU A 148 -27.74 -9.04 14.21
CA GLU A 148 -28.93 -9.25 15.05
C GLU A 148 -30.19 -9.80 14.31
N GLU A 149 -30.11 -11.03 13.79
CA GLU A 149 -31.29 -11.90 13.64
C GLU A 149 -31.32 -12.95 14.75
N THR A 150 -31.34 -12.52 16.01
CA THR A 150 -31.90 -13.37 17.08
C THR A 150 -33.20 -12.72 17.52
N GLU A 151 -34.29 -13.20 16.96
CA GLU A 151 -35.65 -12.89 17.37
C GLU A 151 -35.78 -12.96 18.90
N GLU A 152 -36.44 -11.95 19.47
CA GLU A 152 -36.96 -12.00 20.84
C GLU A 152 -37.81 -13.27 21.04
N GLU A 153 -37.25 -14.34 21.61
CA GLU A 153 -38.06 -15.27 22.38
C GLU A 153 -38.41 -14.58 23.70
N ALA A 154 -39.48 -13.78 23.66
CA ALA A 154 -40.15 -13.30 24.85
C ALA A 154 -40.52 -14.52 25.72
N PRO A 155 -40.12 -14.59 27.00
CA PRO A 155 -40.73 -15.55 27.90
C PRO A 155 -42.19 -15.12 28.08
N GLU A 156 -43.13 -15.88 27.49
CA GLU A 156 -44.53 -15.79 27.85
C GLU A 156 -44.67 -16.15 29.33
N ASP A 157 -44.99 -15.15 30.14
CA ASP A 157 -45.53 -15.33 31.48
C ASP A 157 -46.80 -16.20 31.39
N GLY A 158 -46.77 -17.35 32.08
CA GLY A 158 -47.92 -18.26 32.22
C GLY A 158 -47.67 -19.42 33.17
#